data_AF-A0AAW2Q8B9-F1
#
_entry.id   AF-A0AAW2Q8B9-F1
#
_cell.length_a   1.000
_cell.length_b   1.000
_cell.length_c   1.000
_cell.angle_alpha   90.00
_cell.angle_beta   90.00
_cell.angle_gamma   90.00
#
_symmetry.space_group_name_H-M   'P 1'
#
loop_
_entity.id
_entity.type
_entity.pdbx_description
1 polymer ?
#
loop_
_entity_poly.entity_id
_entity_poly.type
_entity_poly.pdbx_seq_one_letter_code
_entity_poly.pdbx_strand_id
1 'polypeptide(L)'
;MVIPGPSNLKRLIDVYLEPLIEELLQLWHVGVRTYDHTIDRAFLMQAALMWTVNDLPAYGMASRWSTAGVMGCSFCMDDARAFHLQYYRKACYFDCHRQFLPTHHPYRKNKKAFTKNCIENKVTRPRLTGDQILDRFASSVVEMLLSLPDGYGSNHKWTKKSIFWDLPYWSTLLIQHNLDVMHTEKNVFDNIFNTVMNIKKKTKDNVNARRDLKIICNHPELEFDERTPNIMPKVVYTLGKEQKRRVCEWIRGLKFPDGYASNLTRWVDMMELWMHGMKNHDCHVFTQKLIPISFREILFEHVWNALTEVSLLFQSICSTTLNVHKLYDLENSFAIVMRQLGCPVNQMDVYEKVYRKKDDGGVFKAIKGTPGRREQQRGTCTLVSSLRDPERAATVDVSSRRSKKGPSIRSRLRGPPHDCWTIIAQQLHCSYALAATAVE
;
A
#
# COMPACT_ATOMS: atom_id res chain seq x y z
N MET A 1 -11.12 -3.81 17.41
CA MET A 1 -11.10 -2.72 16.40
C MET A 1 -11.35 -1.38 17.09
N VAL A 2 -10.34 -0.51 17.18
CA VAL A 2 -10.49 0.86 17.69
C VAL A 2 -10.83 1.77 16.50
N ILE A 3 -11.95 2.50 16.55
CA ILE A 3 -12.32 3.47 15.52
C ILE A 3 -12.06 4.88 16.07
N PRO A 4 -11.16 5.68 15.46
CA PRO A 4 -10.95 7.07 15.87
C PRO A 4 -12.20 7.93 15.63
N GLY A 5 -12.81 8.42 16.71
CA GLY A 5 -13.79 9.51 16.64
C GLY A 5 -13.14 10.86 16.33
N PRO A 6 -13.93 11.91 16.02
CA PRO A 6 -13.39 13.24 15.69
C PRO A 6 -12.46 13.83 16.77
N SER A 7 -12.73 13.53 18.04
CA SER A 7 -11.96 13.98 19.20
C SER A 7 -10.77 13.07 19.56
N ASN A 8 -10.40 12.10 18.71
CA ASN A 8 -9.30 11.17 19.02
C ASN A 8 -7.94 11.89 18.99
N LEU A 9 -7.36 12.02 20.18
CA LEU A 9 -5.96 12.42 20.38
C LEU A 9 -5.04 11.31 19.85
N LYS A 10 -4.68 11.36 18.56
CA LYS A 10 -3.86 10.34 17.85
C LYS A 10 -2.53 9.98 18.55
N ARG A 11 -2.00 10.88 19.38
CA ARG A 11 -0.80 10.66 20.22
C ARG A 11 -1.02 9.70 21.40
N LEU A 12 -2.27 9.48 21.80
CA LEU A 12 -2.66 8.70 22.99
C LEU A 12 -3.21 7.31 22.65
N ILE A 13 -3.04 6.78 21.43
CA ILE A 13 -3.49 5.39 21.16
C ILE A 13 -2.85 4.35 22.09
N ASP A 14 -1.67 4.64 22.67
CA ASP A 14 -1.03 3.74 23.65
C ASP A 14 -1.89 3.55 24.92
N VAL A 15 -2.62 4.58 25.38
CA VAL A 15 -3.55 4.48 26.52
C VAL A 15 -4.74 3.56 26.23
N TYR A 16 -5.02 3.28 24.95
CA TYR A 16 -6.02 2.29 24.51
C TYR A 16 -5.39 0.91 24.21
N LEU A 17 -4.07 0.79 24.30
CA LEU A 17 -3.30 -0.44 24.07
C LEU A 17 -2.63 -0.95 25.36
N GLU A 18 -2.52 -0.12 26.39
CA GLU A 18 -1.94 -0.44 27.70
C GLU A 18 -2.52 -1.74 28.30
N PRO A 19 -3.85 -1.97 28.39
CA PRO A 19 -4.40 -3.27 28.82
C PRO A 19 -4.05 -4.45 27.90
N LEU A 20 -3.85 -4.22 26.60
CA LEU A 20 -3.41 -5.26 25.66
C LEU A 20 -1.92 -5.61 25.89
N ILE A 21 -1.09 -4.64 26.26
CA ILE A 21 0.32 -4.88 26.62
C ILE A 21 0.41 -5.61 27.96
N GLU A 22 -0.42 -5.26 28.95
CA GLU A 22 -0.56 -6.02 30.20
C GLU A 22 -0.96 -7.48 29.96
N GLU A 23 -2.02 -7.73 29.16
CA GLU A 23 -2.44 -9.09 28.78
C GLU A 23 -1.34 -9.86 28.02
N LEU A 24 -0.62 -9.20 27.11
CA LEU A 24 0.49 -9.82 26.37
C LEU A 24 1.72 -10.12 27.26
N LEU A 25 2.02 -9.28 28.25
CA LEU A 25 3.07 -9.53 29.23
C LEU A 25 2.68 -10.68 30.16
N GLN A 26 1.42 -10.76 30.59
CA GLN A 26 0.91 -11.91 31.35
C GLN A 26 1.02 -13.21 30.54
N LEU A 27 0.57 -13.20 29.28
CA LEU A 27 0.66 -14.34 28.36
C LEU A 27 2.10 -14.75 28.06
N TRP A 28 3.05 -13.81 28.05
CA TRP A 28 4.46 -14.12 27.83
C TRP A 28 5.13 -14.70 29.08
N HIS A 29 5.05 -13.99 30.22
CA HIS A 29 5.83 -14.34 31.43
C HIS A 29 5.20 -15.43 32.30
N VAL A 30 3.87 -15.49 32.38
CA VAL A 30 3.13 -16.39 33.29
C VAL A 30 2.33 -17.44 32.51
N GLY A 31 1.76 -17.02 31.38
CA GLY A 31 0.77 -17.81 30.63
C GLY A 31 -0.61 -17.83 31.32
N VAL A 32 -1.62 -18.28 30.57
CA VAL A 32 -3.01 -18.39 31.05
C VAL A 32 -3.50 -19.83 30.88
N ARG A 33 -4.13 -20.39 31.92
CA ARG A 33 -4.65 -21.77 31.86
C ARG A 33 -5.86 -21.84 30.92
N THR A 34 -5.68 -22.53 29.80
CA THR A 34 -6.61 -22.56 28.66
C THR A 34 -7.01 -24.01 28.37
N TYR A 35 -8.19 -24.21 27.78
CA TYR A 35 -8.70 -25.54 27.43
C TYR A 35 -8.67 -25.76 25.92
N ASP A 36 -8.02 -26.83 25.47
CA ASP A 36 -8.08 -27.29 24.08
C ASP A 36 -9.17 -28.36 23.95
N HIS A 37 -10.28 -27.98 23.32
CA HIS A 37 -11.42 -28.84 23.03
C HIS A 37 -11.09 -29.96 22.02
N THR A 38 -10.02 -29.83 21.23
CA THR A 38 -9.65 -30.86 20.23
C THR A 38 -8.93 -32.07 20.83
N ILE A 39 -8.32 -31.90 22.00
CA ILE A 39 -7.61 -32.94 22.77
C ILE A 39 -8.17 -33.15 24.18
N ASP A 40 -9.27 -32.48 24.50
CA ASP A 40 -10.03 -32.54 25.77
C ASP A 40 -9.19 -32.24 27.03
N ARG A 41 -8.24 -31.28 26.94
CA ARG A 41 -7.25 -31.02 27.99
C ARG A 41 -7.02 -29.54 28.28
N ALA A 42 -6.79 -29.24 29.56
CA ALA A 42 -6.28 -27.95 29.99
C ALA A 42 -4.75 -27.90 29.86
N PHE A 43 -4.23 -26.80 29.30
CA PHE A 43 -2.81 -26.51 29.16
C PHE A 43 -2.50 -25.09 29.65
N LEU A 44 -1.21 -24.75 29.82
CA LEU A 44 -0.77 -23.39 30.07
C LEU A 44 -0.47 -22.72 28.72
N MET A 45 -1.30 -21.78 28.30
CA MET A 45 -1.11 -21.05 27.05
C MET A 45 -0.16 -19.88 27.27
N GLN A 46 1.00 -19.91 26.62
CA GLN A 46 1.82 -18.73 26.38
C GLN A 46 1.64 -18.25 24.93
N ALA A 47 1.71 -16.94 24.72
CA ALA A 47 1.54 -16.32 23.41
C ALA A 47 2.41 -15.05 23.27
N ALA A 48 2.73 -14.70 22.03
CA ALA A 48 3.46 -13.49 21.66
C ALA A 48 2.74 -12.74 20.53
N LEU A 49 2.86 -11.41 20.52
CA LEU A 49 2.41 -10.57 19.41
C LEU A 49 3.47 -10.56 18.30
N MET A 50 3.20 -11.28 17.21
CA MET A 50 4.18 -11.46 16.12
C MET A 50 4.33 -10.21 15.23
N TRP A 51 3.24 -9.47 14.96
CA TRP A 51 3.23 -8.15 14.31
C TRP A 51 1.86 -7.47 14.41
N THR A 52 1.78 -6.17 14.13
CA THR A 52 0.49 -5.47 13.88
C THR A 52 0.29 -5.17 12.40
N VAL A 53 -0.94 -5.31 11.87
CA VAL A 53 -1.30 -4.95 10.48
C VAL A 53 -2.13 -3.66 10.48
N ASN A 54 -1.71 -2.66 9.69
CA ASN A 54 -2.27 -1.30 9.75
C ASN A 54 -2.36 -0.64 8.36
N ASP A 55 -3.32 0.27 8.15
CA ASP A 55 -3.15 1.26 7.05
C ASP A 55 -1.98 2.22 7.36
N LEU A 56 -1.44 2.93 6.37
CA LEU A 56 -0.24 3.76 6.58
C LEU A 56 -0.44 4.89 7.64
N PRO A 57 -1.62 5.52 7.77
CA PRO A 57 -1.94 6.40 8.91
C PRO A 57 -1.86 5.70 10.27
N ALA A 58 -2.47 4.52 10.43
CA ALA A 58 -2.45 3.75 11.66
C ALA A 58 -1.06 3.16 11.95
N TYR A 59 -0.30 2.77 10.92
CA TYR A 59 1.10 2.36 11.03
C TYR A 59 1.92 3.46 11.72
N GLY A 60 1.76 4.73 11.27
CA GLY A 60 2.48 5.86 11.88
C GLY A 60 2.03 6.18 13.31
N MET A 61 0.81 5.78 13.70
CA MET A 61 0.34 5.85 15.08
C MET A 61 0.88 4.70 15.94
N ALA A 62 0.97 3.47 15.41
CA ALA A 62 1.44 2.29 16.13
C ALA A 62 2.97 2.22 16.27
N SER A 63 3.71 2.51 15.19
CA SER A 63 5.19 2.57 15.21
C SER A 63 5.75 3.86 15.83
N ARG A 64 4.91 4.90 15.95
CA ARG A 64 5.28 6.28 16.30
C ARG A 64 6.20 6.98 15.30
N TRP A 65 6.55 6.37 14.16
CA TRP A 65 7.19 7.05 13.02
C TRP A 65 6.16 7.88 12.26
N SER A 66 6.34 9.20 12.21
CA SER A 66 5.42 10.10 11.48
C SER A 66 5.54 9.89 9.97
N THR A 67 4.60 9.11 9.41
CA THR A 67 4.51 8.74 7.98
C THR A 67 4.21 9.92 7.04
N ALA A 68 4.25 11.17 7.51
CA ALA A 68 3.90 12.37 6.75
C ALA A 68 5.15 13.20 6.33
N GLY A 69 5.29 13.42 5.02
CA GLY A 69 6.38 14.19 4.42
C GLY A 69 7.42 13.29 3.73
N VAL A 70 8.60 13.86 3.45
CA VAL A 70 9.68 13.17 2.70
C VAL A 70 10.34 12.04 3.50
N MET A 71 10.56 12.23 4.81
CA MET A 71 11.01 11.16 5.72
C MET A 71 9.86 10.22 6.17
N GLY A 72 8.77 10.13 5.41
CA GLY A 72 7.61 9.32 5.80
C GLY A 72 7.84 7.80 5.73
N CYS A 73 8.77 7.33 4.91
CA CYS A 73 9.11 5.90 4.80
C CYS A 73 9.72 5.40 6.11
N SER A 74 9.06 4.46 6.79
CA SER A 74 9.51 3.87 8.06
C SER A 74 10.64 2.84 7.91
N PHE A 75 10.96 2.43 6.66
CA PHE A 75 12.01 1.47 6.36
C PHE A 75 13.32 2.17 5.97
N CYS A 76 13.24 3.25 5.17
CA CYS A 76 14.38 4.10 4.82
C CYS A 76 14.65 5.21 5.86
N MET A 77 13.65 5.57 6.68
CA MET A 77 13.75 6.57 7.74
C MET A 77 14.38 7.91 7.29
N ASP A 78 15.56 8.26 7.80
CA ASP A 78 16.36 9.44 7.46
C ASP A 78 17.00 9.37 6.05
N ASP A 79 17.23 8.16 5.51
CA ASP A 79 17.71 7.96 4.14
C ASP A 79 16.60 8.05 3.07
N ALA A 80 15.36 8.38 3.46
CA ALA A 80 14.24 8.47 2.52
C ALA A 80 14.43 9.63 1.52
N ARG A 81 14.82 9.30 0.29
CA ARG A 81 15.18 10.26 -0.79
C ARG A 81 14.00 10.99 -1.46
N ALA A 82 12.83 10.97 -0.83
CA ALA A 82 11.68 11.70 -1.34
C ALA A 82 11.94 13.22 -1.30
N PHE A 83 11.25 13.95 -2.16
CA PHE A 83 11.38 15.40 -2.31
C PHE A 83 10.00 16.07 -2.40
N HIS A 84 9.93 17.37 -2.11
CA HIS A 84 8.69 18.12 -2.30
C HIS A 84 8.55 18.58 -3.76
N LEU A 85 7.38 18.35 -4.35
CA LEU A 85 7.03 18.86 -5.68
C LEU A 85 6.97 20.40 -5.66
N GLN A 86 7.46 21.06 -6.70
CA GLN A 86 7.58 22.52 -6.75
C GLN A 86 6.21 23.21 -6.88
N TYR A 87 5.29 22.65 -7.67
CA TYR A 87 3.97 23.22 -7.90
C TYR A 87 2.88 22.52 -7.07
N TYR A 88 2.93 21.19 -6.99
CA TYR A 88 1.95 20.39 -6.24
C TYR A 88 2.23 20.35 -4.72
N ARG A 89 3.42 20.76 -4.28
CA ARG A 89 3.88 20.92 -2.87
C ARG A 89 3.83 19.69 -1.95
N LYS A 90 3.27 18.55 -2.39
CA LYS A 90 3.31 17.27 -1.66
C LYS A 90 4.72 16.65 -1.72
N ALA A 91 5.02 15.76 -0.78
CA ALA A 91 6.18 14.88 -0.86
C ALA A 91 5.95 13.80 -1.94
N CYS A 92 7.00 13.49 -2.69
CA CYS A 92 7.00 12.55 -3.81
C CYS A 92 8.11 11.52 -3.64
N TYR A 93 7.76 10.24 -3.76
CA TYR A 93 8.69 9.10 -3.72
C TYR A 93 9.02 8.60 -5.15
N PHE A 94 8.83 9.46 -6.16
CA PHE A 94 9.26 9.14 -7.52
C PHE A 94 10.77 8.88 -7.55
N ASP A 95 11.18 7.93 -8.38
CA ASP A 95 12.57 7.49 -8.60
C ASP A 95 13.32 6.91 -7.37
N CYS A 96 12.72 6.98 -6.17
CA CYS A 96 13.30 6.53 -4.90
C CYS A 96 13.48 5.00 -4.78
N HIS A 97 13.15 4.25 -5.84
CA HIS A 97 13.22 2.78 -5.89
C HIS A 97 14.42 2.23 -6.70
N ARG A 98 15.13 3.04 -7.50
CA ARG A 98 16.31 2.55 -8.25
C ARG A 98 17.50 2.17 -7.37
N GLN A 99 17.54 2.64 -6.13
CA GLN A 99 18.64 2.38 -5.19
C GLN A 99 18.66 0.95 -4.63
N PHE A 100 17.55 0.21 -4.75
CA PHE A 100 17.47 -1.20 -4.32
C PHE A 100 17.80 -2.19 -5.44
N LEU A 101 17.66 -1.80 -6.71
CA LEU A 101 18.06 -2.61 -7.86
C LEU A 101 19.52 -3.09 -7.73
N PRO A 102 19.89 -4.26 -8.28
CA PRO A 102 21.29 -4.66 -8.39
C PRO A 102 22.17 -3.56 -8.99
N THR A 103 23.39 -3.37 -8.49
CA THR A 103 24.31 -2.26 -8.84
C THR A 103 24.55 -2.12 -10.35
N HIS A 104 24.54 -3.23 -11.09
CA HIS A 104 24.76 -3.27 -12.54
C HIS A 104 23.47 -3.16 -13.37
N HIS A 105 22.28 -3.10 -12.74
CA HIS A 105 21.01 -3.16 -13.45
C HIS A 105 20.81 -1.98 -14.42
N PRO A 106 20.39 -2.19 -15.69
CA PRO A 106 20.33 -1.14 -16.72
C PRO A 106 19.54 0.12 -16.31
N TYR A 107 18.47 -0.04 -15.51
CA TYR A 107 17.64 1.09 -15.07
C TYR A 107 18.39 2.06 -14.13
N ARG A 108 19.44 1.62 -13.41
CA ARG A 108 20.30 2.55 -12.66
C ARG A 108 20.97 3.58 -13.57
N LYS A 109 21.34 3.20 -14.79
CA LYS A 109 21.99 4.07 -15.79
C LYS A 109 21.02 4.81 -16.72
N ASN A 110 19.71 4.56 -16.62
CA ASN A 110 18.72 5.13 -17.53
C ASN A 110 18.36 6.59 -17.17
N LYS A 111 18.89 7.53 -17.96
CA LYS A 111 18.69 8.98 -17.83
C LYS A 111 17.36 9.53 -18.39
N LYS A 112 16.53 8.70 -19.03
CA LYS A 112 15.33 9.14 -19.78
C LYS A 112 14.00 8.72 -19.16
N ALA A 113 13.86 7.46 -18.76
CA ALA A 113 12.59 6.88 -18.28
C ALA A 113 12.38 7.01 -16.75
N PHE A 114 13.03 8.01 -16.14
CA PHE A 114 13.16 8.23 -14.70
C PHE A 114 13.41 9.73 -14.46
N THR A 115 13.98 10.16 -13.32
CA THR A 115 14.40 11.57 -13.14
C THR A 115 15.37 11.95 -14.24
N LYS A 116 15.05 13.03 -14.97
CA LYS A 116 15.75 13.42 -16.20
C LYS A 116 17.23 13.65 -15.94
N ASN A 117 18.07 13.06 -16.80
CA ASN A 117 19.54 13.08 -16.72
C ASN A 117 20.18 12.40 -15.49
N CYS A 118 19.40 11.77 -14.59
CA CYS A 118 19.91 11.16 -13.36
C CYS A 118 20.44 9.73 -13.55
N ILE A 119 21.57 9.40 -12.92
CA ILE A 119 22.10 8.03 -12.75
C ILE A 119 22.00 7.67 -11.27
N GLU A 120 21.57 6.44 -10.97
CA GLU A 120 21.44 5.95 -9.60
C GLU A 120 22.63 5.08 -9.16
N ASN A 121 23.57 5.71 -8.45
CA ASN A 121 24.79 5.06 -7.95
C ASN A 121 24.72 4.64 -6.47
N LYS A 122 23.72 5.06 -5.68
CA LYS A 122 23.64 4.68 -4.26
C LYS A 122 23.21 3.23 -4.12
N VAL A 123 23.87 2.51 -3.21
CA VAL A 123 23.37 1.25 -2.66
C VAL A 123 22.46 1.60 -1.48
N THR A 124 21.38 0.84 -1.29
CA THR A 124 20.51 0.99 -0.11
C THR A 124 21.30 0.59 1.15
N ARG A 125 21.11 1.26 2.29
CA ARG A 125 21.64 0.77 3.57
C ARG A 125 20.94 -0.54 3.96
N PRO A 126 21.61 -1.48 4.67
CA PRO A 126 20.94 -2.60 5.30
C PRO A 126 19.77 -2.13 6.19
N ARG A 127 18.71 -2.93 6.27
CA ARG A 127 17.58 -2.68 7.18
C ARG A 127 18.08 -2.67 8.62
N LEU A 128 17.61 -1.71 9.41
CA LEU A 128 17.93 -1.67 10.84
C LEU A 128 17.25 -2.83 11.59
N THR A 129 17.96 -3.46 12.51
CA THR A 129 17.36 -4.42 13.46
C THR A 129 16.45 -3.67 14.46
N GLY A 130 15.57 -4.40 15.15
CA GLY A 130 14.76 -3.78 16.19
C GLY A 130 15.61 -3.18 17.31
N ASP A 131 16.74 -3.79 17.68
CA ASP A 131 17.67 -3.23 18.67
C ASP A 131 18.30 -1.92 18.18
N GLN A 132 18.77 -1.86 16.93
CA GLN A 132 19.30 -0.62 16.32
C GLN A 132 18.25 0.50 16.21
N ILE A 133 16.96 0.13 16.08
CA ILE A 133 15.85 1.08 16.14
C ILE A 133 15.62 1.55 17.59
N LEU A 134 15.73 0.65 18.58
CA LEU A 134 15.60 0.96 20.01
C LEU A 134 16.73 1.89 20.51
N ASP A 135 17.97 1.67 20.08
CA ASP A 135 19.10 2.58 20.37
C ASP A 135 18.86 3.98 19.79
N ARG A 136 18.32 4.06 18.56
CA ARG A 136 17.90 5.32 17.94
C ARG A 136 16.72 5.98 18.67
N PHE A 137 15.83 5.23 19.31
CA PHE A 137 14.81 5.79 20.21
C PHE A 137 15.45 6.36 21.48
N ALA A 138 16.27 5.59 22.19
CA ALA A 138 16.89 5.98 23.45
C ALA A 138 17.77 7.23 23.32
N SER A 139 18.41 7.42 22.16
CA SER A 139 19.23 8.60 21.85
C SER A 139 18.46 9.81 21.32
N SER A 140 17.22 9.65 20.84
CA SER A 140 16.45 10.74 20.18
C SER A 140 15.16 11.14 20.90
N VAL A 141 14.70 10.37 21.89
CA VAL A 141 13.38 10.55 22.51
C VAL A 141 13.48 10.66 24.02
N VAL A 142 13.67 11.89 24.50
CA VAL A 142 13.30 12.26 25.86
C VAL A 142 11.77 12.19 25.98
N GLU A 143 11.27 11.57 27.06
CA GLU A 143 9.86 11.20 27.21
C GLU A 143 8.94 12.40 27.57
N MET A 144 8.73 13.29 26.61
CA MET A 144 7.81 14.42 26.74
C MET A 144 6.41 14.08 26.22
N LEU A 145 5.44 13.95 27.13
CA LEU A 145 4.03 13.63 26.85
C LEU A 145 3.28 14.64 25.94
N LEU A 146 3.79 15.87 25.81
CA LEU A 146 3.10 16.99 25.14
C LEU A 146 3.87 17.60 23.96
N SER A 147 5.20 17.57 24.00
CA SER A 147 6.10 18.09 22.97
C SER A 147 6.22 17.14 21.76
N LEU A 148 7.04 17.52 20.78
CA LEU A 148 7.68 16.57 19.87
C LEU A 148 9.15 16.45 20.31
N PRO A 149 9.85 15.32 20.08
CA PRO A 149 11.26 15.19 20.48
C PRO A 149 12.17 16.10 19.64
N ASP A 150 13.31 16.49 20.22
CA ASP A 150 14.28 17.37 19.57
C ASP A 150 14.90 16.72 18.33
N GLY A 151 14.91 17.43 17.20
CA GLY A 151 15.29 16.88 15.91
C GLY A 151 14.13 16.23 15.12
N TYR A 152 12.90 16.22 15.65
CA TYR A 152 11.72 15.82 14.88
C TYR A 152 11.55 16.71 13.64
N GLY A 153 11.51 16.08 12.47
CA GLY A 153 11.32 16.76 11.19
C GLY A 153 12.61 17.20 10.50
N SER A 154 13.76 17.18 11.18
CA SER A 154 15.09 17.36 10.58
C SER A 154 15.91 16.07 10.58
N ASN A 155 16.02 15.39 11.72
CA ASN A 155 16.91 14.26 11.94
C ASN A 155 16.14 12.93 11.96
N HIS A 156 14.91 12.94 12.47
CA HIS A 156 14.04 11.77 12.55
C HIS A 156 12.56 12.15 12.45
N LYS A 157 11.67 11.14 12.48
CA LYS A 157 10.22 11.33 12.51
C LYS A 157 9.52 10.61 13.68
N TRP A 158 10.28 10.04 14.62
CA TRP A 158 9.75 9.57 15.90
C TRP A 158 8.95 10.65 16.61
N THR A 159 7.72 10.32 17.02
CA THR A 159 6.83 11.22 17.76
C THR A 159 6.84 10.96 19.28
N LYS A 160 7.21 9.74 19.68
CA LYS A 160 7.63 9.28 21.02
C LYS A 160 8.03 7.79 20.92
N LYS A 161 8.45 7.15 22.02
CA LYS A 161 8.52 5.67 22.13
C LYS A 161 7.12 5.09 21.89
N SER A 162 7.03 3.89 21.30
CA SER A 162 5.77 3.13 21.22
C SER A 162 5.67 2.12 22.36
N ILE A 163 4.46 1.92 22.89
CA ILE A 163 4.21 0.97 24.00
C ILE A 163 4.48 -0.50 23.61
N PHE A 164 4.53 -0.83 22.32
CA PHE A 164 4.93 -2.17 21.88
C PHE A 164 6.40 -2.50 22.23
N TRP A 165 7.27 -1.48 22.42
CA TRP A 165 8.66 -1.66 22.88
C TRP A 165 8.79 -2.01 24.37
N ASP A 166 7.67 -2.11 25.09
CA ASP A 166 7.64 -2.63 26.47
C ASP A 166 7.44 -4.16 26.50
N LEU A 167 7.15 -4.79 25.35
CA LEU A 167 7.20 -6.25 25.19
C LEU A 167 8.66 -6.70 25.03
N PRO A 168 9.17 -7.63 25.86
CA PRO A 168 10.62 -7.92 25.95
C PRO A 168 11.21 -8.63 24.72
N TYR A 169 10.36 -9.12 23.81
CA TYR A 169 10.75 -9.73 22.53
C TYR A 169 10.56 -8.80 21.33
N TRP A 170 10.11 -7.55 21.52
CA TRP A 170 9.73 -6.69 20.39
C TRP A 170 10.91 -6.33 19.49
N SER A 171 12.09 -6.10 20.05
CA SER A 171 13.29 -5.76 19.28
C SER A 171 13.85 -6.94 18.47
N THR A 172 13.57 -8.18 18.88
CA THR A 172 14.00 -9.39 18.17
C THR A 172 13.08 -9.74 16.99
N LEU A 173 11.95 -9.06 16.81
CA LEU A 173 11.03 -9.27 15.69
C LEU A 173 11.58 -8.62 14.41
N LEU A 174 11.87 -9.43 13.40
CA LEU A 174 12.27 -8.94 12.07
C LEU A 174 11.27 -7.94 11.49
N ILE A 175 9.96 -8.16 11.69
CA ILE A 175 8.86 -7.34 11.19
C ILE A 175 7.87 -7.05 12.32
N GLN A 176 7.99 -5.86 12.93
CA GLN A 176 7.12 -5.40 14.01
C GLN A 176 5.75 -4.89 13.53
N HIS A 177 5.74 -4.19 12.39
CA HIS A 177 4.57 -3.53 11.83
C HIS A 177 4.45 -3.83 10.33
N ASN A 178 3.26 -4.24 9.92
CA ASN A 178 2.87 -4.59 8.56
C ASN A 178 1.82 -3.62 8.01
N LEU A 179 1.73 -3.54 6.68
CA LEU A 179 0.75 -2.72 5.96
C LEU A 179 -0.49 -3.53 5.57
N ASP A 180 -1.68 -2.94 5.70
CA ASP A 180 -2.95 -3.47 5.19
C ASP A 180 -2.95 -3.41 3.66
N VAL A 181 -2.73 -4.57 3.03
CA VAL A 181 -2.66 -4.71 1.57
C VAL A 181 -4.01 -4.39 0.91
N MET A 182 -5.15 -4.75 1.51
CA MET A 182 -6.47 -4.42 0.93
C MET A 182 -6.75 -2.91 0.94
N HIS A 183 -6.31 -2.20 1.98
CA HIS A 183 -6.37 -0.74 2.02
C HIS A 183 -5.40 -0.12 1.00
N THR A 184 -4.17 -0.65 0.88
CA THR A 184 -3.21 -0.23 -0.16
C THR A 184 -3.76 -0.44 -1.56
N GLU A 185 -4.31 -1.62 -1.88
CA GLU A 185 -4.96 -1.94 -3.15
C GLU A 185 -6.15 -1.05 -3.44
N LYS A 186 -6.96 -0.70 -2.42
CA LYS A 186 -8.04 0.29 -2.62
C LYS A 186 -7.49 1.65 -3.01
N ASN A 187 -6.44 2.12 -2.33
CA ASN A 187 -5.82 3.39 -2.69
C ASN A 187 -5.22 3.34 -4.11
N VAL A 188 -4.54 2.26 -4.49
CA VAL A 188 -4.04 2.04 -5.87
C VAL A 188 -5.19 2.07 -6.88
N PHE A 189 -6.23 1.26 -6.65
CA PHE A 189 -7.43 1.18 -7.49
C PHE A 189 -8.07 2.55 -7.68
N ASP A 190 -8.39 3.25 -6.59
CA ASP A 190 -9.11 4.52 -6.64
C ASP A 190 -8.30 5.54 -7.45
N ASN A 191 -6.96 5.57 -7.35
CA ASN A 191 -6.17 6.48 -8.17
C ASN A 191 -6.07 6.04 -9.64
N ILE A 192 -5.68 4.79 -9.93
CA ILE A 192 -5.58 4.27 -11.30
C ILE A 192 -6.92 4.43 -12.04
N PHE A 193 -8.03 4.08 -11.41
CA PHE A 193 -9.35 4.14 -12.01
C PHE A 193 -9.82 5.59 -12.23
N ASN A 194 -9.68 6.49 -11.24
CA ASN A 194 -10.01 7.91 -11.44
C ASN A 194 -9.07 8.61 -12.44
N THR A 195 -7.86 8.06 -12.65
CA THR A 195 -6.89 8.46 -13.66
C THR A 195 -7.31 8.10 -15.07
N VAL A 196 -7.46 6.79 -15.33
CA VAL A 196 -7.85 6.26 -16.65
C VAL A 196 -9.24 6.77 -17.05
N MET A 197 -10.19 6.77 -16.12
CA MET A 197 -11.52 7.34 -16.34
C MET A 197 -11.52 8.88 -16.32
N ASN A 198 -10.38 9.56 -16.09
CA ASN A 198 -10.22 11.01 -16.00
C ASN A 198 -11.41 11.72 -15.32
N ILE A 199 -11.55 11.50 -14.02
CA ILE A 199 -12.70 11.96 -13.22
C ILE A 199 -12.41 13.30 -12.57
N LYS A 200 -13.20 14.33 -12.90
CA LYS A 200 -13.00 15.72 -12.45
C LYS A 200 -12.84 15.80 -10.92
N LYS A 201 -11.78 16.49 -10.46
CA LYS A 201 -11.35 16.61 -9.04
C LYS A 201 -10.82 15.33 -8.36
N LYS A 202 -10.72 14.19 -9.07
CA LYS A 202 -10.13 12.94 -8.54
C LYS A 202 -8.95 12.46 -9.36
N THR A 203 -9.06 12.62 -10.67
CA THR A 203 -7.98 12.71 -11.66
C THR A 203 -6.80 13.47 -11.03
N LYS A 204 -5.62 12.83 -10.99
CA LYS A 204 -4.41 13.40 -10.37
C LYS A 204 -3.59 14.22 -11.36
N ASP A 205 -3.97 14.20 -12.64
CA ASP A 205 -3.41 15.01 -13.70
C ASP A 205 -4.11 16.34 -13.66
N ASN A 206 -3.29 17.36 -13.56
CA ASN A 206 -3.67 18.74 -13.39
C ASN A 206 -2.45 19.59 -13.74
N VAL A 207 -2.69 20.88 -13.99
CA VAL A 207 -1.67 21.84 -14.40
C VAL A 207 -0.43 21.82 -13.50
N ASN A 208 -0.57 21.66 -12.18
CA ASN A 208 0.58 21.63 -11.28
C ASN A 208 1.39 20.33 -11.42
N ALA A 209 0.73 19.18 -11.52
CA ALA A 209 1.41 17.89 -11.75
C ALA A 209 2.17 17.88 -13.09
N ARG A 210 1.60 18.49 -14.15
CA ARG A 210 2.25 18.68 -15.46
C ARG A 210 3.49 19.58 -15.39
N ARG A 211 3.40 20.70 -14.67
CA ARG A 211 4.54 21.60 -14.43
C ARG A 211 5.65 20.92 -13.61
N ASP A 212 5.29 20.10 -12.63
CA ASP A 212 6.26 19.27 -11.89
C ASP A 212 6.88 18.18 -12.79
N LEU A 213 6.12 17.52 -13.67
CA LEU A 213 6.66 16.61 -14.69
C LEU A 213 7.70 17.31 -15.58
N LYS A 214 7.47 18.55 -15.99
CA LYS A 214 8.42 19.34 -16.79
C LYS A 214 9.74 19.59 -16.05
N ILE A 215 9.71 19.74 -14.73
CA ILE A 215 10.92 19.83 -13.90
C ILE A 215 11.62 18.46 -13.80
N ILE A 216 10.86 17.38 -13.59
CA ILE A 216 11.38 16.12 -13.05
C ILE A 216 11.68 15.06 -14.13
N CYS A 217 10.81 14.89 -15.13
CA CYS A 217 10.90 13.85 -16.17
C CYS A 217 11.29 14.44 -17.54
N ASN A 218 11.44 13.58 -18.56
CA ASN A 218 11.74 13.98 -19.94
C ASN A 218 10.61 13.53 -20.89
N HIS A 219 9.42 14.11 -20.70
CA HIS A 219 8.18 13.82 -21.44
C HIS A 219 7.60 15.10 -22.06
N PRO A 220 8.20 15.64 -23.15
CA PRO A 220 7.76 16.89 -23.78
C PRO A 220 6.31 16.83 -24.28
N GLU A 221 5.85 15.65 -24.74
CA GLU A 221 4.46 15.38 -25.12
C GLU A 221 3.45 15.45 -23.96
N LEU A 222 3.94 15.41 -22.71
CA LEU A 222 3.13 15.56 -21.51
C LEU A 222 3.31 16.92 -20.83
N GLU A 223 4.09 17.86 -21.38
CA GLU A 223 4.23 19.20 -20.81
C GLU A 223 2.95 20.05 -20.96
N PHE A 224 2.71 20.94 -19.99
CA PHE A 224 1.65 21.93 -20.06
C PHE A 224 2.14 23.18 -20.80
N ASP A 225 1.42 23.61 -21.83
CA ASP A 225 1.69 24.85 -22.55
C ASP A 225 1.02 26.04 -21.86
N GLU A 226 1.83 26.96 -21.34
CA GLU A 226 1.35 28.16 -20.66
C GLU A 226 0.75 29.20 -21.63
N ARG A 227 0.91 29.04 -22.95
CA ARG A 227 0.25 29.86 -23.97
C ARG A 227 -1.20 29.44 -24.22
N THR A 228 -1.57 28.20 -23.91
CA THR A 228 -2.92 27.66 -24.08
C THR A 228 -3.51 27.11 -22.77
N PRO A 229 -3.53 27.89 -21.67
CA PRO A 229 -3.66 27.37 -20.30
C PRO A 229 -5.00 26.71 -19.95
N ASN A 230 -6.01 26.81 -20.83
CA ASN A 230 -7.30 26.12 -20.71
C ASN A 230 -7.34 24.74 -21.40
N ILE A 231 -6.27 24.35 -22.11
CA ILE A 231 -6.18 23.13 -22.91
C ILE A 231 -5.08 22.24 -22.33
N MET A 232 -5.48 21.18 -21.65
CA MET A 232 -4.58 20.06 -21.35
C MET A 232 -4.36 19.26 -22.64
N PRO A 233 -3.12 18.84 -22.99
CA PRO A 233 -2.88 17.98 -24.14
C PRO A 233 -3.76 16.73 -24.10
N LYS A 234 -4.33 16.31 -25.24
CA LYS A 234 -5.04 15.02 -25.28
C LYS A 234 -4.02 13.91 -25.05
N VAL A 235 -4.37 13.04 -24.11
CA VAL A 235 -3.47 12.01 -23.60
C VAL A 235 -4.10 10.63 -23.64
N VAL A 236 -3.23 9.62 -23.66
CA VAL A 236 -3.42 8.36 -24.40
C VAL A 236 -3.91 7.19 -23.54
N TYR A 237 -3.93 7.38 -22.22
CA TYR A 237 -4.55 6.49 -21.23
C TYR A 237 -5.87 7.05 -20.70
N THR A 238 -6.10 8.36 -20.82
CA THR A 238 -7.41 8.93 -20.49
C THR A 238 -8.47 8.46 -21.48
N LEU A 239 -9.58 7.96 -20.96
CA LEU A 239 -10.70 7.51 -21.77
C LEU A 239 -11.56 8.68 -22.24
N GLY A 240 -11.88 8.71 -23.54
CA GLY A 240 -12.94 9.55 -24.09
C GLY A 240 -14.32 9.15 -23.55
N LYS A 241 -15.32 10.03 -23.66
CA LYS A 241 -16.67 9.83 -23.10
C LYS A 241 -17.27 8.47 -23.45
N GLU A 242 -17.13 8.04 -24.70
CA GLU A 242 -17.66 6.77 -25.20
C GLU A 242 -16.89 5.55 -24.68
N GLN A 243 -15.56 5.66 -24.53
CA GLN A 243 -14.75 4.61 -23.89
C GLN A 243 -15.12 4.44 -22.41
N LYS A 244 -15.34 5.55 -21.67
CA LYS A 244 -15.86 5.51 -20.30
C LYS A 244 -17.23 4.83 -20.24
N ARG A 245 -18.13 5.12 -21.19
CA ARG A 245 -19.45 4.49 -21.30
C ARG A 245 -19.36 2.98 -21.48
N ARG A 246 -18.51 2.49 -22.42
CA ARG A 246 -18.23 1.06 -22.59
C ARG A 246 -17.76 0.39 -21.29
N VAL A 247 -16.85 1.02 -20.55
CA VAL A 247 -16.38 0.52 -19.23
C VAL A 247 -17.53 0.46 -18.22
N CYS A 248 -18.31 1.52 -18.05
CA CYS A 248 -19.44 1.56 -17.12
C CYS A 248 -20.52 0.52 -17.46
N GLU A 249 -20.84 0.34 -18.74
CA GLU A 249 -21.81 -0.67 -19.21
C GLU A 249 -21.31 -2.10 -18.99
N TRP A 250 -20.03 -2.37 -19.26
CA TRP A 250 -19.39 -3.65 -18.93
C TRP A 250 -19.45 -3.96 -17.43
N ILE A 251 -19.09 -3.00 -16.56
CA ILE A 251 -19.14 -3.17 -15.09
C ILE A 251 -20.58 -3.44 -14.61
N ARG A 252 -21.59 -2.78 -15.20
CA ARG A 252 -23.01 -3.03 -14.88
C ARG A 252 -23.48 -4.43 -15.29
N GLY A 253 -22.84 -5.05 -16.29
CA GLY A 253 -23.11 -6.42 -16.73
C GLY A 253 -22.41 -7.52 -15.91
N LEU A 254 -21.44 -7.17 -15.05
CA LEU A 254 -20.68 -8.14 -14.27
C LEU A 254 -21.56 -8.89 -13.25
N LYS A 255 -21.38 -10.20 -13.20
CA LYS A 255 -21.98 -11.10 -12.20
C LYS A 255 -20.87 -11.96 -11.62
N PHE A 256 -20.86 -12.11 -10.30
CA PHE A 256 -19.88 -12.91 -9.56
C PHE A 256 -20.57 -14.10 -8.85
N PRO A 257 -19.82 -15.16 -8.54
CA PRO A 257 -20.29 -16.19 -7.61
C PRO A 257 -20.67 -15.56 -6.26
N ASP A 258 -21.65 -16.14 -5.58
CA ASP A 258 -22.07 -15.66 -4.27
C ASP A 258 -20.91 -15.72 -3.25
N GLY A 259 -20.81 -14.68 -2.43
CA GLY A 259 -19.69 -14.47 -1.50
C GLY A 259 -18.38 -13.98 -2.12
N TYR A 260 -18.22 -13.94 -3.45
CA TYR A 260 -16.94 -13.55 -4.08
C TYR A 260 -16.67 -12.04 -4.11
N ALA A 261 -17.66 -11.24 -4.52
CA ALA A 261 -17.58 -9.78 -4.59
C ALA A 261 -18.99 -9.17 -4.47
N SER A 262 -19.11 -7.87 -4.18
CA SER A 262 -20.44 -7.22 -4.16
C SER A 262 -20.96 -6.96 -5.58
N ASN A 263 -22.27 -6.68 -5.69
CA ASN A 263 -22.89 -6.32 -6.96
C ASN A 263 -22.45 -4.92 -7.40
N LEU A 264 -21.43 -4.86 -8.27
CA LEU A 264 -20.78 -3.64 -8.74
C LEU A 264 -21.72 -2.70 -9.50
N THR A 265 -22.81 -3.21 -10.09
CA THR A 265 -23.86 -2.40 -10.75
C THR A 265 -24.42 -1.32 -9.83
N ARG A 266 -24.42 -1.54 -8.50
CA ARG A 266 -24.87 -0.57 -7.47
C ARG A 266 -23.93 0.62 -7.27
N TRP A 267 -22.71 0.53 -7.78
CA TRP A 267 -21.65 1.53 -7.61
C TRP A 267 -21.38 2.36 -8.87
N VAL A 268 -21.98 2.01 -10.02
CA VAL A 268 -21.77 2.71 -11.30
C VAL A 268 -22.78 3.83 -11.51
N ASP A 269 -22.27 5.06 -11.67
CA ASP A 269 -23.02 6.22 -12.11
C ASP A 269 -22.94 6.32 -13.65
N MET A 270 -24.07 6.17 -14.34
CA MET A 270 -24.18 6.24 -15.80
C MET A 270 -24.32 7.67 -16.35
N MET A 271 -24.61 8.66 -15.51
CA MET A 271 -24.74 10.05 -15.91
C MET A 271 -23.37 10.74 -15.90
N GLU A 272 -22.63 10.56 -14.80
CA GLU A 272 -21.29 11.11 -14.60
C GLU A 272 -20.16 10.14 -15.06
N LEU A 273 -20.51 8.91 -15.48
CA LEU A 273 -19.62 7.87 -16.02
C LEU A 273 -18.43 7.50 -15.10
N TRP A 274 -18.73 7.16 -13.84
CA TRP A 274 -17.73 6.81 -12.82
C TRP A 274 -18.27 5.86 -11.75
N MET A 275 -17.46 5.55 -10.73
CA MET A 275 -17.84 4.62 -9.64
C MET A 275 -17.71 5.21 -8.24
N HIS A 276 -18.75 5.05 -7.42
CA HIS A 276 -18.82 5.53 -6.05
C HIS A 276 -19.01 4.40 -5.02
N GLY A 277 -18.43 4.53 -3.82
CA GLY A 277 -18.81 3.71 -2.65
C GLY A 277 -18.29 2.26 -2.60
N MET A 278 -17.49 1.81 -3.57
CA MET A 278 -16.84 0.48 -3.52
C MET A 278 -16.05 0.26 -2.23
N LYS A 279 -16.18 -0.94 -1.64
CA LYS A 279 -15.42 -1.37 -0.46
C LYS A 279 -14.00 -1.83 -0.83
N ASN A 280 -13.11 -1.92 0.16
CA ASN A 280 -11.74 -2.41 -0.03
C ASN A 280 -11.70 -3.77 -0.75
N HIS A 281 -12.54 -4.72 -0.34
CA HIS A 281 -12.67 -6.04 -0.99
C HIS A 281 -13.09 -5.96 -2.47
N ASP A 282 -14.03 -5.08 -2.81
CA ASP A 282 -14.45 -4.88 -4.20
C ASP A 282 -13.31 -4.28 -5.04
N CYS A 283 -12.53 -3.36 -4.46
CA CYS A 283 -11.35 -2.77 -5.10
C CYS A 283 -10.20 -3.77 -5.25
N HIS A 284 -9.97 -4.64 -4.25
CA HIS A 284 -9.01 -5.75 -4.28
C HIS A 284 -9.31 -6.70 -5.46
N VAL A 285 -10.56 -7.19 -5.55
CA VAL A 285 -11.00 -8.03 -6.67
C VAL A 285 -10.86 -7.29 -8.01
N PHE A 286 -11.18 -5.98 -8.05
CA PHE A 286 -11.04 -5.20 -9.27
C PHE A 286 -9.57 -5.06 -9.71
N THR A 287 -8.67 -4.67 -8.80
CA THR A 287 -7.24 -4.53 -9.07
C THR A 287 -6.63 -5.83 -9.57
N GLN A 288 -6.87 -6.95 -8.89
CA GLN A 288 -6.20 -8.20 -9.25
C GLN A 288 -6.77 -8.91 -10.47
N LYS A 289 -8.08 -8.78 -10.74
CA LYS A 289 -8.79 -9.63 -11.73
C LYS A 289 -9.47 -8.86 -12.84
N LEU A 290 -9.87 -7.62 -12.61
CA LEU A 290 -10.74 -6.88 -13.54
C LEU A 290 -10.00 -5.78 -14.30
N ILE A 291 -8.98 -5.12 -13.73
CA ILE A 291 -8.13 -4.14 -14.46
C ILE A 291 -7.58 -4.71 -15.79
N PRO A 292 -7.02 -5.93 -15.86
CA PRO A 292 -6.53 -6.51 -17.12
C PRO A 292 -7.64 -6.82 -18.14
N ILE A 293 -8.90 -6.85 -17.72
CA ILE A 293 -10.04 -7.17 -18.59
C ILE A 293 -10.77 -5.89 -19.02
N SER A 294 -10.99 -4.96 -18.09
CA SER A 294 -11.76 -3.74 -18.28
C SER A 294 -11.17 -2.77 -19.30
N PHE A 295 -9.87 -2.88 -19.58
CA PHE A 295 -9.12 -1.91 -20.39
C PHE A 295 -8.49 -2.48 -21.67
N ARG A 296 -8.53 -3.81 -21.88
CA ARG A 296 -7.76 -4.52 -22.92
C ARG A 296 -8.02 -4.04 -24.36
N GLU A 297 -9.27 -3.69 -24.67
CA GLU A 297 -9.73 -3.25 -26.00
C GLU A 297 -10.12 -1.76 -26.02
N ILE A 298 -9.55 -0.99 -25.09
CA ILE A 298 -9.97 0.39 -24.79
C ILE A 298 -8.76 1.30 -24.59
N LEU A 299 -7.72 0.82 -23.89
CA LEU A 299 -6.41 1.46 -23.78
C LEU A 299 -5.45 0.92 -24.85
N PHE A 300 -4.43 1.71 -25.16
CA PHE A 300 -3.32 1.24 -26.00
C PHE A 300 -2.49 0.18 -25.24
N GLU A 301 -1.95 -0.77 -26.00
CA GLU A 301 -1.34 -2.01 -25.52
C GLU A 301 -0.38 -1.82 -24.33
N HIS A 302 0.59 -0.90 -24.42
CA HIS A 302 1.59 -0.74 -23.37
C HIS A 302 1.08 0.00 -22.11
N VAL A 303 -0.01 0.77 -22.21
CA VAL A 303 -0.74 1.26 -21.03
C VAL A 303 -1.43 0.09 -20.36
N TRP A 304 -2.10 -0.75 -21.15
CA TRP A 304 -2.78 -1.95 -20.65
C TRP A 304 -1.81 -2.96 -20.03
N ASN A 305 -0.61 -3.14 -20.61
CA ASN A 305 0.46 -3.95 -20.03
C ASN A 305 0.88 -3.39 -18.66
N ALA A 306 1.12 -2.08 -18.53
CA ALA A 306 1.49 -1.47 -17.25
C ALA A 306 0.43 -1.66 -16.16
N LEU A 307 -0.85 -1.50 -16.50
CA LEU A 307 -1.94 -1.77 -15.55
C LEU A 307 -2.08 -3.27 -15.24
N THR A 308 -1.75 -4.14 -16.18
CA THR A 308 -1.77 -5.60 -16.02
C THR A 308 -0.61 -6.07 -15.14
N GLU A 309 0.60 -5.53 -15.28
CA GLU A 309 1.74 -5.84 -14.41
C GLU A 309 1.48 -5.40 -12.96
N VAL A 310 0.84 -4.24 -12.74
CA VAL A 310 0.34 -3.85 -11.40
C VAL A 310 -0.67 -4.87 -10.85
N SER A 311 -1.58 -5.36 -11.69
CA SER A 311 -2.58 -6.37 -11.29
C SER A 311 -1.93 -7.70 -10.91
N LEU A 312 -0.91 -8.14 -11.67
CA LEU A 312 -0.15 -9.36 -11.44
C LEU A 312 0.76 -9.26 -10.21
N LEU A 313 1.37 -8.10 -9.96
CA LEU A 313 2.10 -7.80 -8.73
C LEU A 313 1.21 -7.99 -7.50
N PHE A 314 0.04 -7.36 -7.47
CA PHE A 314 -0.90 -7.51 -6.35
C PHE A 314 -1.46 -8.92 -6.21
N GLN A 315 -1.79 -9.61 -7.32
CA GLN A 315 -2.16 -11.02 -7.29
C GLN A 315 -1.05 -11.91 -6.70
N SER A 316 0.22 -11.57 -6.92
CA SER A 316 1.36 -12.36 -6.42
C SER A 316 1.65 -12.09 -4.95
N ILE A 317 1.57 -10.82 -4.51
CA ILE A 317 1.65 -10.43 -3.09
C ILE A 317 0.54 -11.10 -2.27
N CYS A 318 -0.68 -11.14 -2.81
CA CYS A 318 -1.85 -11.76 -2.17
C CYS A 318 -2.01 -13.26 -2.48
N SER A 319 -0.93 -13.95 -2.88
CA SER A 319 -0.95 -15.40 -3.12
C SER A 319 -1.18 -16.16 -1.82
N THR A 320 -2.14 -17.09 -1.81
CA THR A 320 -2.36 -18.03 -0.68
C THR A 320 -1.26 -19.08 -0.55
N THR A 321 -0.29 -19.11 -1.47
CA THR A 321 0.86 -20.01 -1.46
C THR A 321 2.12 -19.19 -1.70
N LEU A 322 3.00 -19.14 -0.69
CA LEU A 322 4.32 -18.56 -0.81
C LEU A 322 5.24 -19.55 -1.54
N ASN A 323 6.16 -19.01 -2.35
CA ASN A 323 7.21 -19.78 -3.01
C ASN A 323 8.44 -18.88 -3.10
N VAL A 324 9.56 -19.34 -2.58
CA VAL A 324 10.77 -18.53 -2.40
C VAL A 324 11.31 -17.99 -3.73
N HIS A 325 11.37 -18.81 -4.79
CA HIS A 325 11.77 -18.33 -6.12
C HIS A 325 10.85 -17.23 -6.65
N LYS A 326 9.54 -17.36 -6.44
CA LYS A 326 8.59 -16.30 -6.80
C LYS A 326 8.77 -15.01 -6.00
N LEU A 327 9.40 -15.03 -4.81
CA LEU A 327 9.74 -13.80 -4.07
C LEU A 327 10.93 -13.08 -4.71
N TYR A 328 11.98 -13.81 -5.13
CA TYR A 328 13.06 -13.25 -5.97
C TYR A 328 12.50 -12.67 -7.29
N ASP A 329 11.58 -13.39 -7.96
CA ASP A 329 10.93 -12.91 -9.19
C ASP A 329 10.10 -11.64 -8.92
N LEU A 330 9.36 -11.60 -7.80
CA LEU A 330 8.50 -10.48 -7.39
C LEU A 330 9.32 -9.23 -7.09
N GLU A 331 10.47 -9.39 -6.45
CA GLU A 331 11.40 -8.30 -6.16
C GLU A 331 11.91 -7.66 -7.47
N ASN A 332 12.47 -8.48 -8.37
CA ASN A 332 12.97 -8.02 -9.66
C ASN A 332 11.85 -7.40 -10.51
N SER A 333 10.64 -7.99 -10.48
CA SER A 333 9.46 -7.48 -11.18
C SER A 333 8.96 -6.14 -10.63
N PHE A 334 9.03 -5.92 -9.32
CA PHE A 334 8.54 -4.68 -8.71
C PHE A 334 9.25 -3.44 -9.26
N ALA A 335 10.56 -3.51 -9.51
CA ALA A 335 11.30 -2.40 -10.10
C ALA A 335 10.97 -2.17 -11.59
N ILE A 336 10.43 -3.18 -12.28
CA ILE A 336 9.84 -3.05 -13.62
C ILE A 336 8.48 -2.36 -13.52
N VAL A 337 7.60 -2.80 -12.62
CA VAL A 337 6.29 -2.16 -12.37
C VAL A 337 6.45 -0.68 -11.98
N MET A 338 7.37 -0.36 -11.07
CA MET A 338 7.63 1.01 -10.63
C MET A 338 8.29 1.89 -11.72
N ARG A 339 9.00 1.30 -12.69
CA ARG A 339 9.39 2.01 -13.92
C ARG A 339 8.19 2.27 -14.83
N GLN A 340 7.26 1.32 -14.95
CA GLN A 340 6.08 1.50 -15.80
C GLN A 340 5.11 2.54 -15.23
N LEU A 341 5.08 2.69 -13.90
CA LEU A 341 4.48 3.82 -13.16
C LEU A 341 5.42 5.06 -13.06
N GLY A 342 6.45 5.16 -13.92
CA GLY A 342 7.68 5.92 -13.68
C GLY A 342 7.71 7.41 -14.04
N CYS A 343 6.82 8.22 -13.48
CA CYS A 343 6.87 9.70 -13.44
C CYS A 343 5.83 10.20 -12.38
N PRO A 344 5.90 11.44 -11.86
CA PRO A 344 4.82 11.99 -11.01
C PRO A 344 3.47 12.10 -11.73
N VAL A 345 3.50 12.23 -13.06
CA VAL A 345 2.35 12.06 -13.97
C VAL A 345 2.49 10.70 -14.68
N ASN A 346 2.85 9.64 -13.94
CA ASN A 346 2.68 8.23 -14.30
C ASN A 346 2.08 7.37 -13.15
N GLN A 347 2.24 7.86 -11.92
CA GLN A 347 1.08 7.97 -11.00
C GLN A 347 -0.13 8.70 -11.64
N MET A 348 0.09 9.37 -12.77
CA MET A 348 -0.97 9.83 -13.63
C MET A 348 -0.68 9.67 -15.13
N ASP A 349 -0.34 8.42 -15.49
CA ASP A 349 -0.20 7.79 -16.84
C ASP A 349 1.11 7.81 -17.69
N VAL A 350 1.02 7.24 -18.89
CA VAL A 350 2.07 6.51 -19.61
C VAL A 350 2.39 7.19 -20.95
N TYR A 351 3.64 7.10 -21.46
CA TYR A 351 3.93 6.74 -22.88
C TYR A 351 5.44 6.59 -23.25
N GLU A 352 5.66 5.86 -24.37
CA GLU A 352 6.68 5.94 -25.45
C GLU A 352 8.01 6.76 -25.33
N LYS A 353 9.12 6.50 -26.06
CA LYS A 353 9.42 5.61 -27.23
C LYS A 353 10.79 4.90 -27.08
N VAL A 354 10.91 3.65 -27.55
CA VAL A 354 12.06 3.13 -28.36
C VAL A 354 11.54 2.03 -29.31
N TYR A 355 12.09 1.92 -30.52
CA TYR A 355 11.62 1.06 -31.63
C TYR A 355 12.52 -0.18 -31.88
N ARG A 356 11.92 -1.37 -32.11
CA ARG A 356 12.10 -2.32 -33.26
C ARG A 356 12.08 -3.83 -32.89
N LYS A 357 11.19 -4.58 -33.59
CA LYS A 357 11.27 -6.02 -34.00
C LYS A 357 11.34 -7.10 -32.88
N LYS A 358 10.79 -8.31 -33.05
CA LYS A 358 9.79 -8.85 -34.02
C LYS A 358 9.13 -10.11 -33.39
N ASP A 359 8.08 -10.60 -34.04
CA ASP A 359 7.37 -11.91 -33.97
C ASP A 359 8.27 -13.12 -33.54
N ASP A 360 7.79 -14.21 -32.89
CA ASP A 360 6.68 -15.09 -33.30
C ASP A 360 6.04 -15.94 -32.17
N GLY A 361 4.77 -16.34 -32.37
CA GLY A 361 4.19 -17.68 -32.07
C GLY A 361 4.18 -18.29 -30.65
N GLY A 362 2.99 -18.43 -30.04
CA GLY A 362 2.76 -19.40 -28.95
C GLY A 362 1.42 -19.27 -28.20
N VAL A 363 0.51 -20.24 -28.33
CA VAL A 363 -0.79 -20.28 -27.62
C VAL A 363 -1.02 -21.66 -26.99
N PHE A 364 -1.31 -21.73 -25.68
CA PHE A 364 -2.05 -22.85 -25.08
C PHE A 364 -3.02 -22.39 -23.96
N LYS A 365 -4.03 -23.22 -23.68
CA LYS A 365 -5.20 -22.87 -22.86
C LYS A 365 -5.09 -23.39 -21.42
N ALA A 366 -5.71 -22.67 -20.48
CA ALA A 366 -5.85 -23.10 -19.09
C ALA A 366 -6.95 -24.17 -18.91
N ILE A 367 -6.76 -25.03 -17.89
CA ILE A 367 -7.78 -25.97 -17.38
C ILE A 367 -8.45 -25.35 -16.14
N LYS A 368 -9.75 -25.59 -15.95
CA LYS A 368 -10.56 -25.03 -14.86
C LYS A 368 -10.51 -25.91 -13.60
N GLY A 369 -10.49 -25.27 -12.42
CA GLY A 369 -10.95 -25.85 -11.15
C GLY A 369 -12.11 -25.03 -10.59
N THR A 370 -13.15 -25.69 -10.07
CA THR A 370 -14.40 -25.05 -9.60
C THR A 370 -14.36 -24.66 -8.11
N PRO A 371 -15.17 -23.66 -7.67
CA PRO A 371 -15.04 -23.05 -6.35
C PRO A 371 -16.04 -23.59 -5.31
N GLY A 372 -15.74 -23.36 -4.03
CA GLY A 372 -16.81 -23.09 -3.05
C GLY A 372 -16.55 -23.46 -1.59
N ARG A 373 -16.40 -22.45 -0.74
CA ARG A 373 -17.36 -22.14 0.35
C ARG A 373 -17.20 -20.70 0.83
N ARG A 374 -18.23 -20.17 1.50
CA ARG A 374 -18.29 -18.80 2.01
C ARG A 374 -17.58 -18.72 3.37
N GLU A 375 -16.89 -17.62 3.66
CA GLU A 375 -16.56 -17.25 5.03
C GLU A 375 -16.64 -15.72 5.24
N GLN A 376 -16.83 -15.28 6.48
CA GLN A 376 -17.11 -13.87 6.81
C GLN A 376 -15.84 -13.15 7.25
N GLN A 377 -15.56 -11.97 6.68
CA GLN A 377 -14.43 -11.12 7.09
C GLN A 377 -14.57 -10.66 8.55
N ARG A 378 -13.81 -11.30 9.45
CA ARG A 378 -13.45 -10.79 10.78
C ARG A 378 -12.00 -10.32 10.75
N GLY A 379 -11.64 -9.38 11.62
CA GLY A 379 -10.26 -8.90 11.74
C GLY A 379 -9.44 -9.84 12.62
N THR A 380 -8.53 -10.61 12.01
CA THR A 380 -7.70 -11.61 12.71
C THR A 380 -6.41 -11.02 13.28
N CYS A 381 -6.14 -11.26 14.56
CA CYS A 381 -4.79 -11.19 15.12
C CYS A 381 -4.18 -12.60 15.11
N THR A 382 -3.03 -12.76 14.46
CA THR A 382 -2.31 -14.05 14.47
C THR A 382 -1.43 -14.12 15.71
N LEU A 383 -1.93 -14.79 16.75
CA LEU A 383 -1.12 -15.23 17.89
C LEU A 383 -0.40 -16.53 17.53
N VAL A 384 0.85 -16.67 17.96
CA VAL A 384 1.60 -17.94 17.86
C VAL A 384 1.67 -18.56 19.25
N SER A 385 1.00 -19.70 19.42
CA SER A 385 1.06 -20.51 20.63
C SER A 385 2.28 -21.43 20.62
N SER A 386 3.05 -21.46 21.71
CA SER A 386 4.18 -22.37 21.86
C SER A 386 3.73 -23.81 22.13
N LEU A 387 3.41 -24.54 21.06
CA LEU A 387 3.34 -26.00 21.05
C LEU A 387 4.60 -26.55 20.39
N ARG A 388 5.13 -27.67 20.89
CA ARG A 388 6.36 -28.30 20.38
C ARG A 388 6.13 -29.16 19.12
N ASP A 389 5.29 -28.66 18.21
CA ASP A 389 4.88 -29.33 16.99
C ASP A 389 4.65 -28.27 15.89
N PRO A 390 5.43 -28.26 14.79
CA PRO A 390 5.44 -27.14 13.83
C PRO A 390 4.18 -27.06 12.94
N GLU A 391 3.29 -28.06 12.97
CA GLU A 391 2.11 -28.11 12.10
C GLU A 391 0.83 -27.46 12.67
N ARG A 392 0.85 -26.91 13.90
CA ARG A 392 -0.35 -26.36 14.58
C ARG A 392 -0.20 -24.91 15.08
N ALA A 393 -0.21 -23.95 14.15
CA ALA A 393 -0.48 -22.55 14.47
C ALA A 393 -2.00 -22.28 14.52
N ALA A 394 -2.54 -21.88 15.68
CA ALA A 394 -3.96 -21.59 15.87
C ALA A 394 -4.26 -20.08 15.89
N THR A 395 -5.17 -19.62 15.03
CA THR A 395 -5.66 -18.21 15.08
C THR A 395 -6.82 -18.09 16.07
N VAL A 396 -6.71 -17.17 17.03
CA VAL A 396 -7.71 -16.96 18.09
C VAL A 396 -8.46 -15.64 17.86
N ASP A 397 -9.78 -15.70 17.73
CA ASP A 397 -10.65 -14.54 17.45
C ASP A 397 -11.12 -13.86 18.76
N VAL A 398 -10.41 -12.80 19.16
CA VAL A 398 -10.67 -12.07 20.42
C VAL A 398 -11.85 -11.09 20.26
N SER A 399 -13.08 -11.61 20.37
CA SER A 399 -14.30 -10.82 20.23
C SER A 399 -14.74 -10.13 21.52
N SER A 400 -14.75 -8.78 21.54
CA SER A 400 -15.37 -8.00 22.64
C SER A 400 -16.84 -7.69 22.36
N ARG A 401 -17.72 -8.05 23.30
CA ARG A 401 -19.17 -7.80 23.20
C ARG A 401 -19.49 -6.33 23.42
N ARG A 402 -20.35 -5.72 22.58
CA ARG A 402 -21.08 -4.48 22.90
C ARG A 402 -22.56 -4.56 22.52
N SER A 403 -23.36 -3.74 23.19
CA SER A 403 -24.83 -3.83 23.25
C SER A 403 -25.55 -3.03 22.15
N LYS A 404 -26.88 -2.97 22.23
CA LYS A 404 -27.80 -2.61 21.14
C LYS A 404 -27.99 -1.09 20.94
N LYS A 405 -28.07 -0.71 19.65
CA LYS A 405 -28.76 0.47 19.06
C LYS A 405 -28.34 1.89 19.51
N GLY A 406 -27.87 2.68 18.53
CA GLY A 406 -27.82 4.15 18.52
C GLY A 406 -27.99 4.66 17.06
N PRO A 407 -28.44 5.91 16.83
CA PRO A 407 -28.90 6.33 15.50
C PRO A 407 -27.80 6.68 14.49
N SER A 408 -28.12 6.55 13.20
CA SER A 408 -27.24 6.88 12.07
C SER A 408 -27.10 8.39 11.85
N ILE A 409 -25.89 8.93 12.05
CA ILE A 409 -25.54 10.32 11.74
C ILE A 409 -24.51 10.35 10.59
N ARG A 410 -24.84 11.05 9.49
CA ARG A 410 -23.94 11.24 8.33
C ARG A 410 -22.86 12.30 8.63
N SER A 411 -21.70 11.88 9.13
CA SER A 411 -20.54 12.77 9.30
C SER A 411 -19.78 13.02 7.99
N ARG A 412 -19.74 14.27 7.50
CA ARG A 412 -18.84 14.70 6.41
C ARG A 412 -17.45 14.99 6.96
N LEU A 413 -16.50 14.07 6.77
CA LEU A 413 -15.09 14.35 7.06
C LEU A 413 -14.54 15.42 6.10
N ARG A 414 -14.19 16.59 6.62
CA ARG A 414 -13.40 17.63 5.93
C ARG A 414 -12.06 17.85 6.64
N GLY A 415 -11.16 16.88 6.50
CA GLY A 415 -9.72 17.14 6.65
C GLY A 415 -9.13 17.62 5.31
N PRO A 416 -7.93 18.24 5.30
CA PRO A 416 -7.20 18.45 4.05
C PRO A 416 -6.88 17.08 3.41
N PRO A 417 -6.97 16.94 2.07
CA PRO A 417 -6.65 15.68 1.42
C PRO A 417 -5.15 15.39 1.56
N HIS A 418 -4.82 14.42 2.41
CA HIS A 418 -3.57 13.67 2.31
C HIS A 418 -3.65 12.87 1.01
N ASP A 419 -2.79 13.18 0.04
CA ASP A 419 -2.90 12.57 -1.28
C ASP A 419 -2.43 11.11 -1.24
N CYS A 420 -3.36 10.23 -1.58
CA CYS A 420 -3.16 8.79 -1.59
C CYS A 420 -1.94 8.36 -2.40
N TRP A 421 -1.45 9.13 -3.38
CA TRP A 421 -0.25 8.78 -4.15
C TRP A 421 1.09 8.96 -3.42
N THR A 422 1.23 9.94 -2.52
CA THR A 422 2.38 9.96 -1.60
C THR A 422 2.33 8.69 -0.76
N ILE A 423 1.15 8.42 -0.20
CA ILE A 423 0.85 7.23 0.63
C ILE A 423 1.10 5.92 -0.14
N ILE A 424 0.74 5.82 -1.43
CA ILE A 424 0.90 4.60 -2.24
C ILE A 424 2.34 4.42 -2.72
N ALA A 425 3.01 5.45 -3.23
CA ALA A 425 4.42 5.28 -3.61
C ALA A 425 5.26 4.94 -2.38
N GLN A 426 4.94 5.53 -1.23
CA GLN A 426 5.49 5.18 0.08
C GLN A 426 5.07 3.76 0.52
N GLN A 427 3.80 3.35 0.39
CA GLN A 427 3.34 2.00 0.74
C GLN A 427 3.97 0.92 -0.15
N LEU A 428 4.05 1.13 -1.46
CA LEU A 428 4.71 0.24 -2.41
C LEU A 428 6.22 0.19 -2.13
N HIS A 429 6.88 1.33 -1.92
CA HIS A 429 8.29 1.42 -1.53
C HIS A 429 8.59 0.74 -0.18
N CYS A 430 7.69 0.87 0.81
CA CYS A 430 7.76 0.18 2.10
C CYS A 430 7.49 -1.32 1.96
N SER A 431 6.47 -1.71 1.19
CA SER A 431 6.12 -3.12 0.92
C SER A 431 7.18 -3.83 0.09
N TYR A 432 7.91 -3.09 -0.74
CA TYR A 432 9.07 -3.61 -1.46
C TYR A 432 10.33 -3.66 -0.58
N ALA A 433 10.61 -2.65 0.24
CA ALA A 433 11.66 -2.73 1.26
C ALA A 433 11.40 -3.84 2.29
N LEU A 434 10.13 -4.24 2.44
CA LEU A 434 9.69 -5.43 3.18
C LEU A 434 9.83 -6.73 2.36
N ALA A 435 9.46 -6.73 1.08
CA ALA A 435 9.56 -7.92 0.21
C ALA A 435 11.01 -8.32 -0.10
N ALA A 436 11.90 -7.35 -0.34
CA ALA A 436 13.34 -7.58 -0.48
C ALA A 436 13.97 -8.15 0.80
N THR A 437 13.36 -7.92 1.98
CA THR A 437 13.77 -8.52 3.26
C THR A 437 12.95 -9.78 3.64
N ALA A 438 12.25 -10.38 2.67
CA ALA A 438 11.70 -11.74 2.76
C ALA A 438 12.44 -12.73 1.82
N VAL A 439 13.62 -12.29 1.36
CA VAL A 439 14.46 -12.88 0.30
C VAL A 439 15.92 -13.03 0.78
N GLU A 440 16.26 -12.34 1.88
CA GLU A 440 17.42 -12.52 2.76
C GLU A 440 17.03 -13.39 3.97
#